data_AF-A0AAU1VQC5-F1
#
_entry.id   AF-A0AAU1VQC5-F1
#
_cell.length_a   1.000
_cell.length_b   1.000
_cell.length_c   1.000
_cell.angle_alpha   90.00
_cell.angle_beta   90.00
_cell.angle_gamma   90.00
#
_symmetry.space_group_name_H-M   'P 1'
#
loop_
_entity.id
_entity.type
_entity.pdbx_description
1 polymer ?
#
loop_
_entity_poly.entity_id
_entity_poly.type
_entity_poly.pdbx_seq_one_letter_code
_entity_poly.pdbx_strand_id
1 'polypeptide(L)'
;MATVYTFLTVHRPAPRTMASALACALGAEAQDVDVADEDTGRTDDRNRDAPVLCTHHPVAGDLALAWDVSASDAVTSPPSEAEAASRLAVLLRTTVLYPASGVRPSAYWAAGPDGRVARARLLEGEEVPPVLVVDAVEAPMEQLPTARVEVLAELSGEEREDGEHGEHEEHEEHGESPPTALPPRPAALASAVDGDAADRDGASWEDGHDRWELYRRAADRPPAHELLLDAVRAETDEPLASAVVVLMLERLPVTEHGRWTAALRPDVRGFAERRSGELAVLASLDRDAAALDAESVEAWSDRLQLRVARGGATRSRRLLDLLAEHGRTKRIRRIAAASAADLRAGRDG
;
A
#
# COMPACT_ATOMS: atom_id res chain seq x y z
N MET A 1 -25.66 -1.02 -8.99
CA MET A 1 -24.64 -0.96 -7.92
C MET A 1 -23.73 0.19 -8.28
N ALA A 2 -23.58 1.18 -7.41
CA ALA A 2 -22.74 2.33 -7.72
C ALA A 2 -21.30 1.90 -7.98
N THR A 3 -20.70 2.41 -9.04
CA THR A 3 -19.28 2.23 -9.36
C THR A 3 -18.47 3.21 -8.53
N VAL A 4 -17.44 2.73 -7.85
CA VAL A 4 -16.58 3.56 -7.00
C VAL A 4 -15.20 3.65 -7.64
N TYR A 5 -14.61 4.84 -7.57
CA TYR A 5 -13.26 5.13 -8.04
C TYR A 5 -12.48 5.85 -6.94
N THR A 6 -11.19 5.56 -6.86
CA THR A 6 -10.23 6.27 -6.01
C THR A 6 -9.15 6.87 -6.89
N PHE A 7 -9.04 8.19 -6.88
CA PHE A 7 -8.00 8.90 -7.64
C PHE A 7 -7.11 9.71 -6.73
N LEU A 8 -5.81 9.78 -7.05
CA LEU A 8 -4.87 10.69 -6.40
C LEU A 8 -4.25 11.60 -7.45
N THR A 9 -4.17 12.91 -7.19
CA THR A 9 -3.61 13.87 -8.15
C THR A 9 -2.34 14.54 -7.61
N VAL A 10 -1.33 14.66 -8.46
CA VAL A 10 -0.09 15.41 -8.14
C VAL A 10 -0.39 16.89 -7.90
N HIS A 11 -1.28 17.48 -8.68
CA HIS A 11 -1.71 18.87 -8.54
C HIS A 11 -3.03 19.01 -7.79
N ARG A 12 -3.38 20.25 -7.43
CA ARG A 12 -4.66 20.62 -6.80
C ARG A 12 -5.62 21.24 -7.81
N PRO A 13 -6.33 20.45 -8.65
CA PRO A 13 -7.34 21.01 -9.53
C PRO A 13 -8.45 21.66 -8.69
N ALA A 14 -8.97 22.79 -9.17
CA ALA A 14 -10.11 23.43 -8.52
C ALA A 14 -11.35 22.51 -8.61
N PRO A 15 -12.25 22.50 -7.60
CA PRO A 15 -13.43 21.61 -7.60
C PRO A 15 -14.29 21.70 -8.86
N ARG A 16 -14.48 22.91 -9.42
CA ARG A 16 -15.21 23.10 -10.68
C ARG A 16 -14.51 22.45 -11.87
N THR A 17 -13.19 22.52 -11.91
CA THR A 17 -12.39 21.89 -12.96
C THR A 17 -12.46 20.36 -12.84
N MET A 18 -12.41 19.83 -11.62
CA MET A 18 -12.60 18.39 -11.38
C MET A 18 -14.01 17.94 -11.79
N ALA A 19 -15.05 18.70 -11.43
CA ALA A 19 -16.43 18.38 -11.79
C ALA A 19 -16.61 18.28 -13.31
N SER A 20 -16.10 19.25 -14.07
CA SER A 20 -16.13 19.21 -15.55
C SER A 20 -15.32 18.04 -16.12
N ALA A 21 -14.17 17.72 -15.53
CA ALA A 21 -13.34 16.61 -15.99
C ALA A 21 -14.00 15.24 -15.72
N LEU A 22 -14.60 15.05 -14.54
CA LEU A 22 -15.36 13.85 -14.19
C LEU A 22 -16.59 13.68 -15.08
N ALA A 23 -17.33 14.76 -15.35
CA ALA A 23 -18.46 14.74 -16.27
C ALA A 23 -18.04 14.21 -17.65
N CYS A 24 -16.97 14.77 -18.22
CA CYS A 24 -16.43 14.29 -19.49
C CYS A 24 -15.87 12.87 -19.43
N ALA A 25 -15.15 12.51 -18.36
CA ALA A 25 -14.51 11.20 -18.23
C ALA A 25 -15.55 10.08 -18.10
N LEU A 26 -16.62 10.31 -17.33
CA LEU A 26 -17.67 9.34 -17.01
C LEU A 26 -18.88 9.41 -17.96
N GLY A 27 -18.93 10.38 -18.88
CA GLY A 27 -20.06 10.54 -19.80
C GLY A 27 -21.33 11.10 -19.14
N ALA A 28 -21.16 11.94 -18.12
CA ALA A 28 -22.25 12.64 -17.42
C ALA A 28 -22.30 14.14 -17.82
N GLU A 29 -23.38 14.83 -17.48
CA GLU A 29 -23.48 16.29 -17.61
C GLU A 29 -22.77 16.98 -16.44
N ALA A 30 -22.19 18.16 -16.68
CA ALA A 30 -21.44 18.89 -15.63
C ALA A 30 -22.28 19.28 -14.41
N GLN A 31 -23.60 19.44 -14.59
CA GLN A 31 -24.56 19.73 -13.52
C GLN A 31 -24.93 18.50 -12.68
N ASP A 32 -24.62 17.30 -13.19
CA ASP A 32 -24.90 16.01 -12.57
C ASP A 32 -23.70 15.50 -11.74
N VAL A 33 -22.66 16.34 -11.58
CA VAL A 33 -21.47 16.05 -10.78
C VAL A 33 -21.39 17.00 -9.59
N ASP A 34 -21.45 16.45 -8.39
CA ASP A 34 -21.25 17.16 -7.14
C ASP A 34 -19.84 16.88 -6.61
N VAL A 35 -19.06 17.94 -6.35
CA VAL A 35 -17.70 17.84 -5.79
C VAL A 35 -17.64 18.62 -4.48
N ALA A 36 -17.30 17.93 -3.39
CA ALA A 36 -17.24 18.49 -2.05
C ALA A 36 -15.91 18.21 -1.36
N ASP A 37 -15.49 19.15 -0.51
CA ASP A 37 -14.35 18.98 0.40
C ASP A 37 -14.82 18.31 1.69
N GLU A 38 -14.23 17.17 2.03
CA GLU A 38 -14.57 16.37 3.21
C GLU A 38 -14.39 17.16 4.52
N ASP A 39 -13.36 18.00 4.60
CA ASP A 39 -12.97 18.71 5.82
C ASP A 39 -13.79 19.96 6.12
N THR A 40 -14.50 20.50 5.13
CA THR A 40 -15.22 21.78 5.30
C THR A 40 -16.51 21.67 6.11
N GLY A 41 -16.98 20.45 6.39
CA GLY A 41 -18.21 20.20 7.15
C GLY A 41 -19.48 20.78 6.52
N ARG A 42 -19.41 21.31 5.29
CA ARG A 42 -20.55 21.87 4.55
C ARG A 42 -21.30 20.77 3.81
N THR A 43 -21.90 19.86 4.57
CA THR A 43 -22.71 18.78 3.99
C THR A 43 -24.09 19.24 3.51
N ASP A 44 -24.52 20.44 3.91
CA ASP A 44 -25.88 20.94 3.68
C ASP A 44 -26.09 21.53 2.28
N ASP A 45 -25.02 22.00 1.62
CA ASP A 45 -25.07 22.53 0.24
C ASP A 45 -24.84 21.43 -0.81
N ARG A 46 -24.67 20.17 -0.37
CA ARG A 46 -24.31 19.04 -1.23
C ARG A 46 -25.50 18.54 -2.03
N ASN A 47 -25.38 18.42 -3.35
CA ASN A 47 -26.39 17.78 -4.18
C ASN A 47 -26.25 16.26 -4.08
N ARG A 48 -26.81 15.65 -3.02
CA ARG A 48 -26.73 14.20 -2.77
C ARG A 48 -27.46 13.35 -3.83
N ASP A 49 -28.33 13.98 -4.62
CA ASP A 49 -29.06 13.33 -5.70
C ASP A 49 -28.29 13.38 -7.03
N ALA A 50 -27.11 14.00 -7.06
CA ALA A 50 -26.28 14.05 -8.26
C ALA A 50 -25.83 12.63 -8.68
N PRO A 51 -25.96 12.27 -9.97
CA PRO A 51 -25.52 10.98 -10.49
C PRO A 51 -24.06 10.63 -10.19
N VAL A 52 -23.18 11.64 -10.09
CA VAL A 52 -21.78 11.48 -9.70
C VAL A 52 -21.51 12.31 -8.45
N LEU A 53 -21.11 11.64 -7.38
CA LEU A 53 -20.67 12.26 -6.14
C LEU A 53 -19.16 12.12 -6.02
N CYS A 54 -18.48 13.22 -5.71
CA CYS A 54 -17.05 13.24 -5.51
C CYS A 54 -16.72 13.95 -4.19
N THR A 55 -15.98 13.29 -3.32
CA THR A 55 -15.36 13.89 -2.14
C THR A 55 -13.86 14.00 -2.35
N HIS A 56 -13.24 15.02 -1.78
CA HIS A 56 -11.80 15.15 -1.78
C HIS A 56 -11.26 15.56 -0.42
N HIS A 57 -10.02 15.17 -0.14
CA HIS A 57 -9.27 15.66 1.01
C HIS A 57 -7.80 15.90 0.65
N PRO A 58 -7.14 16.88 1.31
CA PRO A 58 -5.73 17.16 1.10
C PRO A 58 -4.85 16.01 1.59
N VAL A 59 -3.85 15.66 0.80
CA VAL A 59 -2.74 14.78 1.19
C VAL A 59 -1.42 15.54 1.10
N ALA A 60 -0.38 15.02 1.74
CA ALA A 60 0.97 15.57 1.69
C ALA A 60 1.93 14.64 0.93
N GLY A 61 3.10 15.14 0.52
CA GLY A 61 4.10 14.33 -0.19
C GLY A 61 4.17 14.69 -1.68
N ASP A 62 4.27 13.68 -2.54
CA ASP A 62 4.32 13.86 -4.00
C ASP A 62 2.92 14.07 -4.61
N LEU A 63 1.88 13.76 -3.84
CA LEU A 63 0.48 13.93 -4.20
C LEU A 63 -0.13 15.07 -3.39
N ALA A 64 -1.17 15.69 -3.93
CA ALA A 64 -1.77 16.88 -3.33
C ALA A 64 -3.22 16.70 -2.89
N LEU A 65 -4.01 15.87 -3.59
CA LEU A 65 -5.40 15.56 -3.25
C LEU A 65 -5.69 14.07 -3.50
N ALA A 66 -6.48 13.49 -2.61
CA ALA A 66 -7.16 12.23 -2.82
C ALA A 66 -8.65 12.50 -3.11
N TRP A 67 -9.23 11.68 -3.99
CA TRP A 67 -10.57 11.84 -4.51
C TRP A 67 -11.31 10.52 -4.46
N ASP A 68 -12.42 10.48 -3.75
CA ASP A 68 -13.33 9.35 -3.73
C ASP A 68 -14.54 9.70 -4.59
N VAL A 69 -14.76 8.92 -5.64
CA VAL A 69 -15.83 9.18 -6.62
C VAL A 69 -16.78 8.00 -6.61
N SER A 70 -18.08 8.27 -6.49
CA SER A 70 -19.13 7.27 -6.68
C SER A 70 -20.03 7.70 -7.83
N ALA A 71 -20.14 6.86 -8.86
CA ALA A 71 -21.07 7.00 -9.96
C ALA A 71 -22.28 6.08 -9.72
N SER A 72 -23.48 6.64 -9.73
CA SER A 72 -24.71 5.88 -9.62
C SER A 72 -25.06 5.15 -10.92
N ASP A 73 -26.05 4.26 -10.85
CA ASP A 73 -26.57 3.50 -12.00
C ASP A 73 -27.23 4.40 -13.07
N ALA A 74 -27.41 5.71 -12.81
CA ALA A 74 -27.88 6.68 -13.80
C ALA A 74 -26.81 7.05 -14.84
N VAL A 75 -25.53 6.87 -14.52
CA VAL A 75 -24.43 7.01 -15.50
C VAL A 75 -24.44 5.79 -16.40
N THR A 76 -24.69 6.00 -17.70
CA THR A 76 -24.81 4.88 -18.65
C THR A 76 -23.42 4.36 -19.02
N SER A 77 -23.17 3.07 -18.73
CA SER A 77 -21.91 2.39 -19.06
C SER A 77 -20.67 3.13 -18.55
N PRO A 78 -20.54 3.30 -17.21
CA PRO A 78 -19.40 3.98 -16.63
C PRO A 78 -18.10 3.27 -17.05
N PRO A 79 -17.05 4.01 -17.43
CA PRO A 79 -15.77 3.42 -17.86
C PRO A 79 -15.08 2.70 -16.70
N SER A 80 -14.09 1.87 -17.03
CA SER A 80 -13.22 1.28 -16.00
C SER A 80 -12.44 2.37 -15.26
N GLU A 81 -11.94 2.05 -14.06
CA GLU A 81 -11.14 3.00 -13.27
C GLU A 81 -9.87 3.45 -14.01
N ALA A 82 -9.22 2.52 -14.73
CA ALA A 82 -8.05 2.81 -15.57
C ALA A 82 -8.37 3.78 -16.73
N GLU A 83 -9.51 3.57 -17.39
CA GLU A 83 -9.98 4.45 -18.46
C GLU A 83 -10.34 5.85 -17.93
N ALA A 84 -11.05 5.91 -16.80
CA ALA A 84 -11.41 7.15 -16.15
C ALA A 84 -10.17 7.95 -15.71
N ALA A 85 -9.21 7.30 -15.04
CA ALA A 85 -7.95 7.91 -14.63
C ALA A 85 -7.15 8.46 -15.81
N SER A 86 -7.06 7.70 -16.91
CA SER A 86 -6.36 8.13 -18.13
C SER A 86 -7.02 9.36 -18.77
N ARG A 87 -8.36 9.39 -18.85
CA ARG A 87 -9.11 10.56 -19.34
C ARG A 87 -8.90 11.77 -18.43
N LEU A 88 -8.99 11.57 -17.12
CA LEU A 88 -8.77 12.63 -16.12
C LEU A 88 -7.37 13.21 -16.22
N ALA A 89 -6.34 12.37 -16.38
CA ALA A 89 -4.96 12.83 -16.49
C ALA A 89 -4.75 13.81 -17.66
N VAL A 90 -5.33 13.48 -18.82
CA VAL A 90 -5.30 14.33 -20.01
C VAL A 90 -6.11 15.62 -19.82
N LEU A 91 -7.35 15.50 -19.33
CA LEU A 91 -8.27 16.64 -19.14
C LEU A 91 -7.75 17.66 -18.12
N LEU A 92 -7.19 17.16 -17.01
CA LEU A 92 -6.67 17.98 -15.91
C LEU A 92 -5.21 18.39 -16.11
N ARG A 93 -4.52 17.81 -17.10
CA ARG A 93 -3.07 17.98 -17.34
C ARG A 93 -2.23 17.67 -16.10
N THR A 94 -2.63 16.64 -15.36
CA THR A 94 -1.92 16.17 -14.17
C THR A 94 -1.73 14.67 -14.24
N THR A 95 -0.66 14.16 -13.62
CA THR A 95 -0.57 12.74 -13.34
C THR A 95 -1.64 12.36 -12.32
N VAL A 96 -2.38 11.29 -12.63
CA VAL A 96 -3.44 10.71 -11.79
C VAL A 96 -3.02 9.30 -11.42
N LEU A 97 -3.02 8.99 -10.12
CA LEU A 97 -2.84 7.62 -9.65
C LEU A 97 -4.20 7.00 -9.33
N TYR A 98 -4.31 5.70 -9.57
CA TYR A 98 -5.45 4.88 -9.18
C TYR A 98 -4.94 3.52 -8.67
N PRO A 99 -5.67 2.87 -7.74
CA PRO A 99 -5.25 1.57 -7.22
C PRO A 99 -5.04 0.57 -8.35
N ALA A 100 -3.96 -0.22 -8.26
CA ALA A 100 -3.88 -1.42 -9.07
C ALA A 100 -4.92 -2.43 -8.56
N SER A 101 -5.58 -3.14 -9.47
CA SER A 101 -6.45 -4.24 -9.12
C SER A 101 -5.65 -5.30 -8.35
N GLY A 102 -5.97 -5.53 -7.08
CA GLY A 102 -5.26 -6.51 -6.26
C GLY A 102 -5.15 -6.12 -4.78
N VAL A 103 -4.49 -6.99 -3.99
CA VAL A 103 -4.50 -6.92 -2.50
C VAL A 103 -3.33 -6.08 -1.94
N ARG A 104 -2.59 -5.33 -2.76
CA ARG A 104 -1.46 -4.51 -2.30
C ARG A 104 -1.87 -3.03 -2.22
N PRO A 105 -2.07 -2.48 -1.01
CA PRO A 105 -2.41 -1.06 -0.85
C PRO A 105 -1.32 -0.09 -1.33
N SER A 106 -0.12 -0.59 -1.65
CA SER A 106 0.97 0.21 -2.20
C SER A 106 1.09 0.11 -3.73
N ALA A 107 0.32 -0.77 -4.37
CA ALA A 107 0.34 -0.95 -5.81
C ALA A 107 -0.64 0.02 -6.47
N TYR A 108 -0.12 0.92 -7.28
CA TYR A 108 -0.90 1.90 -8.02
C TYR A 108 -0.49 1.87 -9.48
N TRP A 109 -1.39 2.34 -10.33
CA TRP A 109 -1.05 2.81 -11.67
C TRP A 109 -0.96 4.32 -11.67
N ALA A 110 -0.04 4.88 -12.45
CA ALA A 110 0.08 6.30 -12.72
C ALA A 110 -0.24 6.56 -14.19
N ALA A 111 -1.29 7.34 -14.45
CA ALA A 111 -1.63 7.86 -15.77
C ALA A 111 -1.10 9.29 -15.92
N GLY A 112 -0.26 9.51 -16.92
CA GLY A 112 0.32 10.81 -17.25
C GLY A 112 -0.55 11.65 -18.19
N PRO A 113 -0.38 12.98 -18.20
CA PRO A 113 -1.13 13.88 -19.08
C PRO A 113 -0.80 13.70 -20.58
N ASP A 114 0.29 12.99 -20.88
CA ASP A 114 0.73 12.61 -22.22
C ASP A 114 0.15 11.25 -22.68
N GLY A 115 -0.73 10.65 -21.88
CA GLY A 115 -1.37 9.37 -22.15
C GLY A 115 -0.52 8.14 -21.78
N ARG A 116 0.68 8.32 -21.20
CA ARG A 116 1.44 7.17 -20.70
C ARG A 116 0.79 6.61 -19.45
N VAL A 117 0.83 5.30 -19.29
CA VAL A 117 0.43 4.60 -18.08
C VAL A 117 1.61 3.75 -17.62
N ALA A 118 1.92 3.78 -16.33
CA ALA A 118 2.98 2.98 -15.74
C ALA A 118 2.61 2.55 -14.33
N ARG A 119 3.13 1.41 -13.88
CA ARG A 119 2.97 1.01 -12.48
C ARG A 119 3.77 1.93 -11.57
N ALA A 120 3.24 2.12 -10.37
CA ALA A 120 3.77 2.99 -9.34
C ALA A 120 3.68 2.29 -7.98
N ARG A 121 4.74 2.44 -7.18
CA ARG A 121 4.75 2.02 -5.77
C ARG A 121 4.47 3.25 -4.90
N LEU A 122 3.32 3.26 -4.25
CA LEU A 122 2.92 4.31 -3.32
C LEU A 122 3.25 3.91 -1.88
N LEU A 123 3.96 4.78 -1.18
CA LEU A 123 4.22 4.66 0.25
C LEU A 123 3.34 5.64 1.02
N GLU A 124 2.51 5.11 1.91
CA GLU A 124 1.68 5.89 2.80
C GLU A 124 2.35 6.05 4.17
N GLY A 125 2.45 7.30 4.63
CA GLY A 125 2.86 7.63 5.99
C GLY A 125 1.67 7.75 6.93
N GLU A 126 1.83 7.30 8.18
CA GLU A 126 0.82 7.35 9.26
C GLU A 126 0.49 8.78 9.77
N GLU A 127 0.89 9.83 9.05
CA GLU A 127 0.61 11.22 9.43
C GLU A 127 -0.84 11.62 9.11
N VAL A 128 -1.33 12.71 9.72
CA VAL A 128 -2.64 13.30 9.40
C VAL A 128 -2.44 14.77 9.02
N PRO A 129 -2.69 15.17 7.75
CA PRO A 129 -3.10 14.32 6.63
C PRO A 129 -2.00 13.32 6.21
N PRO A 130 -2.36 12.21 5.56
CA PRO A 130 -1.40 11.18 5.15
C PRO A 130 -0.35 11.75 4.21
N VAL A 131 0.91 11.34 4.42
CA VAL A 131 2.01 11.69 3.52
C VAL A 131 2.19 10.57 2.52
N LEU A 132 1.74 10.79 1.30
CA LEU A 132 1.80 9.86 0.18
C LEU A 132 3.02 10.18 -0.70
N VAL A 133 3.95 9.22 -0.79
CA VAL A 133 5.20 9.35 -1.55
C VAL A 133 5.22 8.30 -2.64
N VAL A 134 5.49 8.70 -3.88
CA VAL A 134 5.69 7.75 -4.98
C VAL A 134 7.16 7.35 -4.99
N ASP A 135 7.44 6.18 -4.43
CA ASP A 135 8.82 5.68 -4.29
C ASP A 135 9.43 5.30 -5.64
N ALA A 136 8.65 4.64 -6.48
CA ALA A 136 9.11 4.09 -7.74
C ALA A 136 8.00 4.02 -8.80
N VAL A 137 8.40 4.10 -10.07
CA VAL A 137 7.56 3.94 -11.26
C VAL A 137 8.27 3.10 -12.31
N GLU A 138 7.52 2.38 -13.14
CA GLU A 138 8.13 1.54 -14.21
C GLU A 138 8.56 2.34 -15.45
N ALA A 139 7.98 3.53 -15.65
CA ALA A 139 8.37 4.43 -16.73
C ALA A 139 8.48 5.87 -16.20
N PRO A 140 9.37 6.71 -16.79
CA PRO A 140 9.52 8.09 -16.37
C PRO A 140 8.22 8.89 -16.50
N MET A 141 7.86 9.59 -15.42
CA MET A 141 6.69 10.47 -15.35
C MET A 141 7.15 11.90 -15.05
N GLU A 142 6.86 12.86 -15.94
CA GLU A 142 7.36 14.24 -15.85
C GLU A 142 7.01 14.91 -14.51
N GLN A 143 5.80 14.66 -14.00
CA GLN A 143 5.29 15.26 -12.77
C GLN A 143 5.67 14.49 -11.49
N LEU A 144 6.42 13.38 -11.62
CA LEU A 144 6.95 12.61 -10.50
C LEU A 144 8.49 12.49 -10.62
N PRO A 145 9.23 13.60 -10.64
CA PRO A 145 10.67 13.60 -10.91
C PRO A 145 11.51 12.98 -9.79
N THR A 146 10.93 12.78 -8.61
CA THR A 146 11.54 12.17 -7.43
C THR A 146 11.40 10.66 -7.39
N ALA A 147 10.46 10.09 -8.15
CA ALA A 147 10.22 8.65 -8.19
C ALA A 147 11.37 7.94 -8.92
N ARG A 148 11.86 6.82 -8.37
CA ARG A 148 12.87 6.00 -9.03
C ARG A 148 12.24 5.28 -10.23
N VAL A 149 12.93 5.23 -11.35
CA VAL A 149 12.50 4.43 -12.50
C VAL A 149 13.12 3.04 -12.38
N GLU A 150 12.32 2.04 -12.01
CA GLU A 150 12.76 0.65 -11.83
C GLU A 150 11.63 -0.31 -12.22
N VAL A 151 11.98 -1.54 -12.61
CA VAL A 151 10.98 -2.59 -12.85
C VAL A 151 10.45 -3.05 -11.50
N LEU A 152 9.12 -2.99 -11.32
CA LEU A 152 8.46 -3.35 -10.07
C LEU A 152 8.10 -4.83 -10.12
N ALA A 153 9.11 -5.69 -10.01
CA ALA A 153 8.98 -7.14 -10.09
C ALA A 153 7.98 -7.68 -9.04
N GLU A 154 7.89 -7.04 -7.87
CA GLU A 154 6.91 -7.39 -6.84
C GLU A 154 5.47 -7.02 -7.19
N LEU A 155 5.26 -6.27 -8.28
CA LEU A 155 3.95 -5.96 -8.84
C LEU A 155 3.64 -6.80 -10.10
N SER A 156 4.65 -7.43 -10.73
CA SER A 156 4.59 -8.07 -12.05
C SER A 156 3.80 -9.39 -12.16
N GLY A 157 3.15 -9.85 -11.09
CA GLY A 157 2.50 -11.16 -11.03
C GLY A 157 1.14 -11.30 -11.74
N GLU A 158 0.52 -10.20 -12.19
CA GLU A 158 -0.94 -10.15 -12.42
C GLU A 158 -1.42 -10.08 -13.89
N GLU A 159 -0.55 -10.06 -14.91
CA GLU A 159 -0.96 -9.81 -16.31
C GLU A 159 -0.58 -10.92 -17.32
N ARG A 160 -1.04 -12.14 -17.07
CA ARG A 160 -1.21 -13.11 -18.16
C ARG A 160 -2.58 -13.75 -18.07
N GLU A 161 -3.59 -13.02 -18.51
CA GLU A 161 -4.77 -13.55 -19.21
C GLU A 161 -5.71 -12.38 -19.44
N ASP A 162 -5.62 -11.77 -20.62
CA ASP A 162 -6.73 -11.13 -21.33
C ASP A 162 -6.21 -10.65 -22.69
N GLY A 163 -6.14 -11.59 -23.62
CA GLY A 163 -5.66 -11.33 -24.96
C GLY A 163 -5.97 -12.47 -25.91
N GLU A 164 -7.14 -12.36 -26.55
CA GLU A 164 -7.56 -13.05 -27.76
C GLU A 164 -7.77 -14.56 -27.65
N HIS A 165 -9.02 -15.03 -27.79
CA HIS A 165 -9.33 -16.08 -28.77
C HIS A 165 -10.71 -15.82 -29.37
N GLY A 166 -10.68 -15.30 -30.59
CA GLY A 166 -11.80 -15.33 -31.50
C GLY A 166 -12.16 -16.77 -31.84
N GLU A 167 -13.46 -16.97 -31.96
CA GLU A 167 -14.17 -18.13 -32.46
C GLU A 167 -13.40 -18.92 -33.53
N HIS A 168 -13.09 -20.18 -33.25
CA HIS A 168 -13.11 -21.25 -34.24
C HIS A 168 -13.47 -22.56 -33.53
N GLU A 169 -14.70 -23.02 -33.77
CA GLU A 169 -15.10 -24.40 -33.55
C GLU A 169 -14.16 -25.34 -34.32
N GLU A 170 -13.60 -26.33 -33.64
CA GLU A 170 -13.50 -27.69 -34.18
C GLU A 170 -13.26 -28.69 -33.03
N HIS A 171 -14.04 -29.77 -33.10
CA HIS A 171 -14.01 -30.93 -32.23
C HIS A 171 -12.61 -31.48 -32.00
N GLU A 172 -12.24 -31.78 -30.74
CA GLU A 172 -11.59 -33.05 -30.41
C GLU A 172 -11.66 -33.39 -28.91
N GLU A 173 -12.03 -34.63 -28.67
CA GLU A 173 -12.38 -35.28 -27.42
C GLU A 173 -11.10 -35.77 -26.72
N HIS A 174 -10.63 -35.15 -25.63
CA HIS A 174 -9.62 -35.77 -24.76
C HIS A 174 -9.62 -35.26 -23.31
N GLY A 175 -10.00 -36.16 -22.39
CA GLY A 175 -9.37 -36.31 -21.07
C GLY A 175 -9.83 -35.36 -19.96
N GLU A 176 -10.78 -35.80 -19.14
CA GLU A 176 -10.87 -35.37 -17.74
C GLU A 176 -9.50 -35.58 -17.07
N SER A 177 -8.78 -34.48 -16.85
CA SER A 177 -7.65 -34.48 -15.92
C SER A 177 -8.22 -34.57 -14.49
N PRO A 178 -7.71 -35.45 -13.63
CA PRO A 178 -8.16 -35.53 -12.25
C PRO A 178 -7.82 -34.22 -11.52
N PRO A 179 -8.58 -33.82 -10.49
CA PRO A 179 -8.26 -32.63 -9.72
C PRO A 179 -6.86 -32.78 -9.12
N THR A 180 -5.96 -31.88 -9.51
CA THR A 180 -4.60 -31.78 -8.96
C THR A 180 -4.73 -31.64 -7.45
N ALA A 181 -4.34 -32.68 -6.72
CA ALA A 181 -4.40 -32.68 -5.27
C ALA A 181 -3.63 -31.47 -4.71
N LEU A 182 -4.29 -30.71 -3.84
CA LEU A 182 -3.75 -29.55 -3.13
C LEU A 182 -2.34 -29.85 -2.60
N PRO A 183 -1.34 -28.97 -2.78
CA PRO A 183 -0.12 -29.09 -2.00
C PRO A 183 -0.51 -29.06 -0.51
N PRO A 184 0.01 -29.97 0.34
CA PRO A 184 -0.59 -30.29 1.64
C PRO A 184 -0.53 -29.18 2.72
N ARG A 185 0.04 -28.00 2.42
CA ARG A 185 0.38 -26.99 3.44
C ARG A 185 -0.62 -25.81 3.51
N PRO A 186 -1.05 -25.17 2.40
CA PRO A 186 -2.06 -24.11 2.46
C PRO A 186 -3.41 -24.60 2.97
N ALA A 187 -3.83 -25.82 2.60
CA ALA A 187 -5.10 -26.40 3.07
C ALA A 187 -5.12 -26.64 4.60
N ALA A 188 -4.02 -27.14 5.17
CA ALA A 188 -3.90 -27.33 6.61
C ALA A 188 -3.89 -25.98 7.36
N LEU A 189 -3.22 -24.97 6.80
CA LEU A 189 -3.24 -23.61 7.35
C LEU A 189 -4.63 -22.98 7.25
N ALA A 190 -5.32 -23.12 6.12
CA ALA A 190 -6.69 -22.66 5.91
C ALA A 190 -7.65 -23.32 6.90
N SER A 191 -7.55 -24.64 7.13
CA SER A 191 -8.35 -25.32 8.16
C SER A 191 -8.07 -24.78 9.57
N ALA A 192 -6.82 -24.45 9.89
CA ALA A 192 -6.46 -23.87 11.18
C ALA A 192 -6.95 -22.41 11.36
N VAL A 193 -7.07 -21.66 10.26
CA VAL A 193 -7.51 -20.25 10.27
C VAL A 193 -9.03 -20.13 10.11
N ASP A 194 -9.68 -20.94 9.28
CA ASP A 194 -11.08 -20.76 8.92
C ASP A 194 -11.98 -21.90 9.44
N GLY A 195 -11.40 -22.95 10.04
CA GLY A 195 -12.11 -24.16 10.46
C GLY A 195 -12.56 -25.01 9.26
N ASP A 196 -13.56 -25.87 9.45
CA ASP A 196 -14.16 -26.70 8.39
C ASP A 196 -14.91 -25.89 7.30
N ALA A 197 -14.90 -24.55 7.38
CA ALA A 197 -15.50 -23.67 6.37
C ALA A 197 -14.58 -23.45 5.16
N ALA A 198 -13.30 -23.82 5.23
CA ALA A 198 -12.30 -23.57 4.19
C ALA A 198 -12.61 -24.28 2.85
N ASP A 199 -13.39 -25.36 2.85
CA ASP A 199 -13.75 -26.13 1.65
C ASP A 199 -14.85 -25.47 0.79
N ARG A 200 -15.44 -24.34 1.21
CA ARG A 200 -16.67 -23.82 0.58
C ARG A 200 -16.46 -22.82 -0.57
N ASP A 201 -15.29 -22.20 -0.69
CA ASP A 201 -15.14 -21.01 -1.55
C ASP A 201 -14.22 -21.17 -2.78
N GLY A 202 -13.77 -22.39 -3.11
CA GLY A 202 -13.03 -22.60 -4.37
C GLY A 202 -11.70 -21.82 -4.48
N ALA A 203 -11.11 -21.44 -3.34
CA ALA A 203 -9.83 -20.72 -3.28
C ALA A 203 -8.75 -21.48 -4.07
N SER A 204 -8.13 -20.79 -5.02
CA SER A 204 -7.03 -21.36 -5.81
C SER A 204 -5.73 -21.01 -5.10
N TRP A 205 -5.12 -21.99 -4.43
CA TRP A 205 -3.81 -21.76 -3.80
C TRP A 205 -2.67 -21.63 -4.79
N GLU A 206 -2.94 -21.68 -6.09
CA GLU A 206 -1.98 -21.29 -7.13
C GLU A 206 -1.86 -19.76 -7.22
N ASP A 207 -2.92 -19.03 -6.85
CA ASP A 207 -2.95 -17.57 -6.78
C ASP A 207 -2.20 -17.05 -5.54
N GLY A 208 -1.20 -16.18 -5.77
CA GLY A 208 -0.45 -15.51 -4.72
C GLY A 208 -1.31 -14.60 -3.83
N HIS A 209 -2.44 -14.10 -4.33
CA HIS A 209 -3.38 -13.27 -3.57
C HIS A 209 -4.14 -14.05 -2.51
N ASP A 210 -4.72 -15.18 -2.88
CA ASP A 210 -5.42 -16.08 -1.96
C ASP A 210 -4.45 -16.58 -0.87
N ARG A 211 -3.20 -16.91 -1.26
CA ARG A 211 -2.15 -17.29 -0.30
C ARG A 211 -1.78 -16.13 0.63
N TRP A 212 -1.59 -14.91 0.11
CA TRP A 212 -1.29 -13.73 0.94
C TRP A 212 -2.38 -13.46 1.98
N GLU A 213 -3.64 -13.47 1.57
CA GLU A 213 -4.74 -13.20 2.49
C GLU A 213 -4.84 -14.27 3.57
N LEU A 214 -4.69 -15.55 3.21
CA LEU A 214 -4.59 -16.63 4.18
C LEU A 214 -3.42 -16.42 5.17
N TYR A 215 -2.24 -16.07 4.66
CA TYR A 215 -1.04 -15.85 5.48
C TYR A 215 -1.20 -14.66 6.43
N ARG A 216 -1.83 -13.58 5.96
CA ARG A 216 -2.15 -12.40 6.77
C ARG A 216 -3.12 -12.75 7.89
N ARG A 217 -4.20 -13.49 7.60
CA ARG A 217 -5.14 -13.96 8.62
C ARG A 217 -4.49 -14.93 9.61
N ALA A 218 -3.60 -15.82 9.15
CA ALA A 218 -2.80 -16.70 10.00
C ALA A 218 -1.85 -15.94 10.92
N ALA A 219 -1.23 -14.85 10.45
CA ALA A 219 -0.29 -14.04 11.22
C ALA A 219 -0.94 -13.44 12.49
N ASP A 220 -2.24 -13.14 12.44
CA ASP A 220 -2.99 -12.61 13.56
C ASP A 220 -3.48 -13.70 14.55
N ARG A 221 -3.16 -14.98 14.29
CA ARG A 221 -3.56 -16.12 15.14
C ARG A 221 -2.36 -16.89 15.67
N PRO A 222 -1.95 -16.70 16.94
CA PRO A 222 -0.82 -17.40 17.55
C PRO A 222 -0.81 -18.93 17.37
N PRO A 223 -1.95 -19.65 17.48
CA PRO A 223 -1.98 -21.09 17.23
C PRO A 223 -1.62 -21.51 15.80
N ALA A 224 -1.75 -20.61 14.82
CA ALA A 224 -1.46 -20.88 13.41
C ALA A 224 -0.01 -20.55 13.02
N HIS A 225 0.79 -19.93 13.91
CA HIS A 225 2.13 -19.44 13.58
C HIS A 225 3.10 -20.54 13.14
N GLU A 226 3.01 -21.73 13.73
CA GLU A 226 3.82 -22.90 13.33
C GLU A 226 3.50 -23.35 11.91
N LEU A 227 2.20 -23.46 11.59
CA LEU A 227 1.74 -23.83 10.26
C LEU A 227 2.07 -22.75 9.22
N LEU A 228 1.98 -21.47 9.61
CA LEU A 228 2.37 -20.35 8.77
C LEU A 228 3.87 -20.38 8.47
N LEU A 229 4.71 -20.66 9.47
CA LEU A 229 6.15 -20.78 9.26
C LEU A 229 6.50 -21.93 8.31
N ASP A 230 5.80 -23.07 8.43
CA ASP A 230 5.98 -24.20 7.51
C ASP A 230 5.47 -23.90 6.10
N ALA A 231 4.42 -23.09 5.97
CA ALA A 231 3.95 -22.57 4.68
C ALA A 231 4.98 -21.62 4.05
N VAL A 232 5.55 -20.68 4.81
CA VAL A 232 6.63 -19.78 4.35
C VAL A 232 7.85 -20.55 3.86
N ARG A 233 8.24 -21.64 4.53
CA ARG A 233 9.34 -22.51 4.07
C ARG A 233 9.04 -23.24 2.76
N ALA A 234 7.75 -23.45 2.48
CA ALA A 234 7.27 -24.12 1.27
C ALA A 234 7.06 -23.17 0.10
N GLU A 235 6.90 -21.88 0.39
CA GLU A 235 6.50 -20.87 -0.57
C GLU A 235 7.58 -20.69 -1.65
N THR A 236 7.14 -20.76 -2.91
CA THR A 236 7.98 -20.62 -4.09
C THR A 236 8.02 -19.18 -4.58
N ASP A 237 7.00 -18.37 -4.25
CA ASP A 237 6.99 -16.92 -4.45
C ASP A 237 7.84 -16.24 -3.35
N GLU A 238 9.10 -16.00 -3.66
CA GLU A 238 10.07 -15.40 -2.73
C GLU A 238 9.65 -14.00 -2.21
N PRO A 239 9.13 -13.08 -3.05
CA PRO A 239 8.52 -11.84 -2.59
C PRO A 239 7.41 -12.06 -1.55
N LEU A 240 6.48 -13.00 -1.80
CA LEU A 240 5.40 -13.31 -0.89
C LEU A 240 5.92 -13.86 0.46
N ALA A 241 6.84 -14.82 0.41
CA ALA A 241 7.48 -15.38 1.60
C ALA A 241 8.18 -14.29 2.44
N SER A 242 8.93 -13.40 1.78
CA SER A 242 9.62 -12.28 2.41
C SER A 242 8.65 -11.29 3.07
N ALA A 243 7.54 -10.98 2.41
CA ALA A 243 6.50 -10.11 2.96
C ALA A 243 5.87 -10.68 4.23
N VAL A 244 5.56 -11.98 4.26
CA VAL A 244 5.01 -12.67 5.45
C VAL A 244 6.01 -12.68 6.59
N VAL A 245 7.30 -12.94 6.32
CA VAL A 245 8.32 -12.89 7.37
C VAL A 245 8.40 -11.50 7.98
N VAL A 246 8.46 -10.45 7.16
CA VAL A 246 8.48 -9.06 7.65
C VAL A 246 7.24 -8.71 8.47
N LEU A 247 6.07 -9.18 8.04
CA LEU A 247 4.81 -9.05 8.78
C LEU A 247 4.89 -9.70 10.18
N MET A 248 5.54 -10.86 10.27
CA MET A 248 5.72 -11.60 11.52
C MET A 248 6.77 -10.99 12.45
N LEU A 249 7.84 -10.40 11.91
CA LEU A 249 8.84 -9.68 12.71
C LEU A 249 8.22 -8.51 13.48
N GLU A 250 7.20 -7.84 12.94
CA GLU A 250 6.49 -6.75 13.65
C GLU A 250 5.61 -7.24 14.80
N ARG A 251 5.23 -8.53 14.80
CA ARG A 251 4.28 -9.13 15.76
C ARG A 251 4.95 -9.93 16.86
N LEU A 252 6.16 -10.41 16.61
CA LEU A 252 6.85 -11.34 17.48
C LEU A 252 7.95 -10.65 18.31
N PRO A 253 8.32 -11.24 19.45
CA PRO A 253 9.50 -10.79 20.16
C PRO A 253 10.76 -11.05 19.32
N VAL A 254 11.76 -10.16 19.48
CA VAL A 254 13.04 -10.21 18.74
C VAL A 254 13.76 -11.56 18.86
N THR A 255 13.56 -12.29 19.95
CA THR A 255 14.12 -13.62 20.18
C THR A 255 13.62 -14.67 19.17
N GLU A 256 12.43 -14.48 18.60
CA GLU A 256 11.84 -15.38 17.59
C GLU A 256 12.26 -15.01 16.16
N HIS A 257 12.81 -13.81 15.94
CA HIS A 257 13.08 -13.31 14.59
C HIS A 257 14.01 -14.21 13.79
N GLY A 258 15.07 -14.72 14.44
CA GLY A 258 16.06 -15.58 13.78
C GLY A 258 15.45 -16.82 13.14
N ARG A 259 14.42 -17.38 13.78
CA ARG A 259 13.67 -18.54 13.27
C ARG A 259 12.88 -18.21 12.01
N TRP A 260 12.23 -17.04 11.98
CA TRP A 260 11.45 -16.58 10.84
C TRP A 260 12.33 -16.14 9.67
N THR A 261 13.42 -15.41 9.92
CA THR A 261 14.38 -15.06 8.87
C THR A 261 15.03 -16.30 8.28
N ALA A 262 15.31 -17.33 9.09
CA ALA A 262 15.88 -18.59 8.62
C ALA A 262 14.94 -19.40 7.70
N ALA A 263 13.63 -19.12 7.72
CA ALA A 263 12.68 -19.74 6.80
C ALA A 263 12.83 -19.24 5.36
N LEU A 264 13.38 -18.04 5.16
CA LEU A 264 13.66 -17.51 3.83
C LEU A 264 14.91 -18.15 3.23
N ARG A 265 14.92 -18.23 1.90
CA ARG A 265 16.12 -18.56 1.15
C ARG A 265 17.23 -17.51 1.37
N PRO A 266 18.52 -17.89 1.34
CA PRO A 266 19.63 -16.99 1.67
C PRO A 266 19.74 -15.73 0.80
N ASP A 267 19.35 -15.83 -0.47
CA ASP A 267 19.38 -14.75 -1.47
C ASP A 267 18.40 -13.61 -1.17
N VAL A 268 17.23 -13.92 -0.59
CA VAL A 268 16.20 -12.91 -0.28
C VAL A 268 16.13 -12.51 1.19
N ARG A 269 16.89 -13.17 2.06
CA ARG A 269 16.85 -12.96 3.53
C ARG A 269 17.35 -11.59 3.98
N GLY A 270 18.24 -10.96 3.21
CA GLY A 270 18.94 -9.73 3.65
C GLY A 270 18.00 -8.57 4.00
N PHE A 271 16.83 -8.48 3.38
CA PHE A 271 15.83 -7.47 3.75
C PHE A 271 15.21 -7.74 5.13
N ALA A 272 14.78 -8.98 5.39
CA ALA A 272 14.21 -9.38 6.67
C ALA A 272 15.21 -9.32 7.83
N GLU A 273 16.49 -9.64 7.58
CA GLU A 273 17.57 -9.50 8.57
C GLU A 273 17.80 -8.04 8.96
N ARG A 274 17.88 -7.13 7.99
CA ARG A 274 17.96 -5.70 8.26
C ARG A 274 16.75 -5.23 9.08
N ARG A 275 15.54 -5.65 8.69
CA ARG A 275 14.31 -5.29 9.41
C ARG A 275 14.31 -5.81 10.85
N SER A 276 14.75 -7.05 11.06
CA SER A 276 14.92 -7.64 12.38
C SER A 276 15.89 -6.83 13.24
N GLY A 277 17.03 -6.42 12.68
CA GLY A 277 18.01 -5.57 13.36
C GLY A 277 17.44 -4.21 13.78
N GLU A 278 16.66 -3.56 12.92
CA GLU A 278 15.99 -2.30 13.26
C GLU A 278 14.98 -2.47 14.41
N LEU A 279 14.20 -3.56 14.40
CA LEU A 279 13.26 -3.87 15.48
C LEU A 279 13.97 -4.23 16.78
N ALA A 280 15.13 -4.88 16.70
CA ALA A 280 15.98 -5.15 17.87
C ALA A 280 16.48 -3.87 18.52
N VAL A 281 16.93 -2.89 17.73
CA VAL A 281 17.27 -1.56 18.23
C VAL A 281 16.06 -0.93 18.90
N LEU A 282 14.90 -0.88 18.23
CA LEU A 282 13.66 -0.30 18.79
C LEU A 282 13.28 -0.94 20.14
N ALA A 283 13.37 -2.26 20.27
CA ALA A 283 13.05 -2.98 21.49
C ALA A 283 14.06 -2.75 22.64
N SER A 284 15.26 -2.27 22.34
CA SER A 284 16.31 -1.98 23.33
C SER A 284 16.45 -0.48 23.64
N LEU A 285 15.84 0.40 22.86
CA LEU A 285 15.99 1.86 22.97
C LEU A 285 15.78 2.39 24.38
N ASP A 286 14.73 1.98 25.09
CA ASP A 286 14.48 2.52 26.43
C ASP A 286 15.57 2.14 27.45
N ARG A 287 16.28 1.03 27.23
CA ARG A 287 17.44 0.64 28.06
C ARG A 287 18.73 1.31 27.61
N ASP A 288 18.92 1.42 26.30
CA ASP A 288 20.22 1.77 25.70
C ASP A 288 20.30 3.24 25.27
N ALA A 289 19.21 4.01 25.34
CA ALA A 289 19.16 5.39 24.83
C ALA A 289 20.20 6.32 25.47
N ALA A 290 20.65 6.03 26.70
CA ALA A 290 21.70 6.80 27.36
C ALA A 290 23.10 6.53 26.80
N ALA A 291 23.31 5.40 26.13
CA ALA A 291 24.60 5.04 25.51
C ALA A 291 24.71 5.54 24.06
N LEU A 292 23.60 5.88 23.41
CA LEU A 292 23.59 6.33 22.01
C LEU A 292 24.22 7.72 21.83
N ASP A 293 24.96 7.86 20.74
CA ASP A 293 25.61 9.10 20.29
C ASP A 293 25.23 9.42 18.83
N ALA A 294 25.82 10.50 18.29
CA ALA A 294 25.57 10.97 16.93
C ALA A 294 25.94 9.92 15.87
N GLU A 295 27.11 9.28 16.01
CA GLU A 295 27.59 8.25 15.07
C GLU A 295 26.64 7.05 15.03
N SER A 296 26.16 6.60 16.20
CA SER A 296 25.18 5.52 16.31
C SER A 296 23.90 5.85 15.55
N VAL A 297 23.40 7.08 15.71
CA VAL A 297 22.16 7.54 15.06
C VAL A 297 22.37 7.67 13.55
N GLU A 298 23.47 8.25 13.08
CA GLU A 298 23.77 8.45 11.65
C GLU A 298 23.88 7.13 10.86
N ALA A 299 24.31 6.06 11.52
CA ALA A 299 24.37 4.71 10.96
C ALA A 299 22.99 4.04 10.79
N TRP A 300 21.94 4.57 11.42
CA TRP A 300 20.59 4.04 11.28
C TRP A 300 19.99 4.32 9.91
N SER A 301 19.10 3.44 9.45
CA SER A 301 18.30 3.69 8.27
C SER A 301 17.33 4.85 8.48
N ASP A 302 16.93 5.51 7.39
CA ASP A 302 15.92 6.57 7.41
C ASP A 302 14.60 6.07 8.05
N ARG A 303 14.23 4.81 7.81
CA ARG A 303 13.04 4.17 8.41
C ARG A 303 13.15 4.06 9.92
N LEU A 304 14.27 3.59 10.44
CA LEU A 304 14.50 3.48 11.88
C LEU A 304 14.48 4.86 12.53
N GLN A 305 15.22 5.82 11.96
CA GLN A 305 15.23 7.20 12.45
C GLN A 305 13.83 7.84 12.47
N LEU A 306 13.02 7.65 11.41
CA LEU A 306 11.64 8.15 11.36
C LEU A 306 10.76 7.51 12.43
N ARG A 307 10.86 6.20 12.64
CA ARG A 307 10.04 5.48 13.65
C ARG A 307 10.39 5.90 15.07
N VAL A 308 11.67 6.18 15.34
CA VAL A 308 12.11 6.76 16.62
C VAL A 308 11.62 8.20 16.76
N ALA A 309 11.79 9.02 15.71
CA ALA A 309 11.38 10.43 15.72
C ALA A 309 9.88 10.61 15.98
N ARG A 310 9.01 9.72 15.47
CA ARG A 310 7.55 9.80 15.63
C ARG A 310 7.02 9.33 16.99
N GLY A 311 7.88 8.86 17.91
CA GLY A 311 7.52 8.69 19.32
C GLY A 311 6.78 7.39 19.69
N GLY A 312 6.62 6.43 18.78
CA GLY A 312 6.00 5.14 19.11
C GLY A 312 6.89 4.19 19.91
N ALA A 313 8.22 4.39 19.90
CA ALA A 313 9.19 3.41 20.42
C ALA A 313 10.12 3.92 21.52
N THR A 314 10.17 5.24 21.79
CA THR A 314 11.03 5.78 22.85
C THR A 314 10.44 7.04 23.46
N ARG A 315 10.59 7.19 24.78
CA ARG A 315 10.30 8.44 25.51
C ARG A 315 11.57 9.24 25.82
N SER A 316 12.69 8.90 25.18
CA SER A 316 13.97 9.53 25.45
C SER A 316 14.10 10.88 24.73
N ARG A 317 13.93 11.97 25.49
CA ARG A 317 14.17 13.33 24.99
C ARG A 317 15.58 13.49 24.42
N ARG A 318 16.60 12.94 25.08
CA ARG A 318 17.99 13.02 24.59
C ARG A 318 18.14 12.42 23.19
N LEU A 319 17.49 11.29 22.93
CA LEU A 319 17.56 10.63 21.62
C LEU A 319 16.83 11.45 20.54
N LEU A 320 15.71 12.08 20.88
CA LEU A 320 15.02 12.99 19.97
C LEU A 320 15.84 14.25 19.69
N ASP A 321 16.51 14.81 20.72
CA ASP A 321 17.42 15.96 20.55
C ASP A 321 18.61 15.56 19.63
N LEU A 322 19.19 14.35 19.81
CA LEU A 322 20.21 13.80 18.91
C LEU A 322 19.71 13.65 17.46
N LEU A 323 18.50 13.11 17.26
CA LEU A 323 17.90 12.97 15.93
C LEU A 323 17.54 14.32 15.29
N ALA A 324 17.20 15.33 16.09
CA ALA A 324 16.94 16.68 15.62
C ALA A 324 18.20 17.34 15.04
N GLU A 325 19.36 17.03 15.63
CA GLU A 325 20.66 17.56 15.19
C GLU A 325 21.28 16.72 14.06
N HIS A 326 21.30 15.39 14.22
CA HIS A 326 22.06 14.44 13.38
C HIS A 326 21.19 13.54 12.49
N GLY A 327 19.87 13.72 12.48
CA GLY A 327 18.98 12.95 11.60
C GLY A 327 19.42 13.09 10.14
N ARG A 328 19.42 11.99 9.38
CA ARG A 328 19.97 11.93 8.01
C ARG A 328 19.28 12.91 7.05
N THR A 329 17.97 13.06 7.20
CA THR A 329 17.17 13.94 6.34
C THR A 329 16.61 15.12 7.13
N LYS A 330 16.33 16.22 6.41
CA LYS A 330 15.64 17.39 6.97
C LYS A 330 14.27 17.02 7.56
N ARG A 331 13.56 16.05 6.96
CA ARG A 331 12.26 15.55 7.45
C ARG A 331 12.41 14.93 8.84
N ILE A 332 13.37 14.02 9.00
CA ILE A 332 13.66 13.35 10.27
C ILE A 332 13.99 14.38 11.36
N ARG A 333 14.94 15.29 11.07
CA ARG A 333 15.36 16.33 12.01
C ARG A 333 14.19 17.17 12.53
N ARG A 334 13.29 17.58 11.63
CA ARG A 334 12.10 18.36 11.96
C ARG A 334 11.10 17.60 12.82
N ILE A 335 10.80 16.34 12.48
CA ILE A 335 9.87 15.50 13.25
C ILE A 335 10.43 15.28 14.66
N ALA A 336 11.71 14.93 14.76
CA ALA A 336 12.36 14.71 16.05
C ALA A 336 12.34 15.96 16.95
N ALA A 337 12.60 17.15 16.37
CA ALA A 337 12.52 18.42 17.09
C ALA A 337 11.09 18.71 17.61
N ALA A 338 10.07 18.43 16.81
CA ALA A 338 8.67 18.59 17.21
C ALA A 338 8.32 17.64 18.37
N SER A 339 8.61 16.35 18.23
CA SER A 339 8.34 15.36 19.27
C SER A 339 9.14 15.62 20.56
N ALA A 340 10.36 16.16 20.46
CA ALA A 340 11.14 16.59 21.62
C ALA A 340 10.47 17.77 22.35
N ALA A 341 9.83 18.68 21.63
CA ALA A 341 9.08 19.80 22.20
C ALA A 341 7.78 19.30 22.88
N ASP A 342 7.06 18.38 22.25
CA ASP A 342 5.83 17.81 22.81
C ASP A 342 6.10 17.04 24.12
N LEU A 343 7.19 16.27 24.18
CA LEU A 343 7.61 15.59 25.42
C LEU A 343 7.99 16.57 26.55
N ARG A 344 8.40 17.81 26.23
CA ARG A 344 8.64 18.85 27.24
C ARG A 344 7.31 19.38 27.77
N ALA A 345 6.40 19.74 26.88
CA ALA A 345 5.09 20.27 27.25
C ALA A 345 4.26 19.28 28.08
N GLY A 346 4.34 17.98 27.79
CA GLY A 346 3.63 16.94 28.55
C GLY A 346 4.20 16.60 29.93
N ARG A 347 5.37 17.12 30.32
CA ARG A 347 5.94 16.94 31.68
C ARG A 347 5.65 18.10 32.63
N ASP A 348 5.26 19.25 32.09
CA ASP A 348 5.05 20.50 32.84
C ASP A 348 3.56 20.76 33.17
N GLY A 349 2.65 19.83 32.82
CA GLY A 349 1.21 19.87 33.13
C GLY A 349 0.78 18.76 34.07
#